data_AF-A0A4Q3MBU9-F1
#
_entry.id   AF-A0A4Q3MBU9-F1
#
_cell.length_a   1.000
_cell.length_b   1.000
_cell.length_c   1.000
_cell.angle_alpha   90.00
_cell.angle_beta   90.00
_cell.angle_gamma   90.00
#
_symmetry.space_group_name_H-M   'P 1'
#
loop_
_entity.id
_entity.type
_entity.pdbx_description
1 polymer ?
#
loop_
_entity_poly.entity_id
_entity_poly.type
_entity_poly.pdbx_seq_one_letter_code
_entity_poly.pdbx_strand_id
1 'polypeptide(L)'
;MGAIGYGELRVENATTRFVEHEAVPADAKVVGHTWQYVNKGSGPDRRFKNNRQIPVCLYNEFNLSTMSGLDVRFLGSRHGGFDGLAAALKEAQPQA
;
A
#
# COMPACT_ATOMS: atom_id res chain seq x y z
N MET A 1 -22.20 -21.60 -4.10
CA MET A 1 -22.36 -20.26 -3.48
C MET A 1 -21.09 -19.98 -2.71
N GLY A 2 -20.29 -19.01 -3.14
CA GLY A 2 -19.04 -18.63 -2.47
C GLY A 2 -19.26 -17.36 -1.68
N ALA A 3 -19.38 -17.47 -0.36
CA ALA A 3 -19.42 -16.35 0.56
C ALA A 3 -18.43 -16.65 1.70
N ILE A 4 -17.79 -15.61 2.23
CA ILE A 4 -16.85 -15.70 3.34
C ILE A 4 -17.48 -14.95 4.52
N GLY A 5 -17.61 -15.62 5.65
CA GLY A 5 -18.07 -14.97 6.88
C GLY A 5 -17.00 -14.05 7.46
N TYR A 6 -17.39 -12.95 8.11
CA TYR A 6 -16.43 -12.02 8.73
C TYR A 6 -15.52 -12.68 9.77
N GLY A 7 -15.99 -13.72 10.47
CA GLY A 7 -15.17 -14.48 11.42
C GLY A 7 -14.01 -15.27 10.80
N GLU A 8 -14.05 -15.55 9.49
CA GLU A 8 -12.95 -16.21 8.77
C GLU A 8 -11.97 -15.22 8.15
N LEU A 9 -12.33 -13.94 8.10
CA LEU A 9 -11.58 -12.88 7.45
C LEU A 9 -10.47 -12.37 8.36
N ARG A 10 -9.23 -12.38 7.87
CA ARG A 10 -8.12 -11.64 8.46
C ARG A 10 -8.03 -10.28 7.79
N VAL A 11 -7.95 -9.24 8.62
CA VAL A 11 -7.94 -7.84 8.19
C VAL A 11 -6.64 -7.20 8.67
N GLU A 12 -5.77 -6.86 7.73
CA GLU A 12 -4.52 -6.15 8.01
C GLU A 12 -4.57 -4.78 7.33
N ASN A 13 -4.15 -3.76 8.07
CA ASN A 13 -4.10 -2.39 7.59
C ASN A 13 -2.73 -1.82 7.96
N ALA A 14 -1.98 -1.40 6.95
CA ALA A 14 -0.61 -0.95 7.11
C ALA A 14 -0.32 0.26 6.21
N THR A 15 0.81 0.90 6.46
CA THR A 15 1.35 1.93 5.56
C THR A 15 2.59 1.40 4.88
N THR A 16 2.69 1.65 3.58
CA THR A 16 3.83 1.24 2.76
C THR A 16 4.38 2.42 1.95
N ARG A 17 5.66 2.33 1.58
CA ARG A 17 6.29 3.31 0.68
C ARG A 17 6.12 2.83 -0.75
N PHE A 18 5.44 3.64 -1.56
CA PHE A 18 5.21 3.37 -2.97
C PHE A 18 6.01 4.33 -3.85
N VAL A 19 6.69 3.82 -4.87
CA VAL A 19 7.44 4.63 -5.84
C VAL A 19 6.51 4.97 -7.00
N GLU A 20 6.09 6.23 -7.09
CA GLU A 20 5.06 6.65 -8.04
C GLU A 20 5.69 7.09 -9.37
N HIS A 21 5.70 6.19 -10.35
CA HIS A 21 6.37 6.41 -11.63
C HIS A 21 5.64 7.41 -12.53
N GLU A 22 4.33 7.55 -12.34
CA GLU A 22 3.47 8.42 -13.13
C GLU A 22 3.20 9.75 -12.42
N ALA A 23 1.97 10.27 -12.54
CA ALA A 23 1.54 11.44 -11.81
C ALA A 23 1.19 11.07 -10.36
N VAL A 24 1.72 11.84 -9.42
CA VAL A 24 1.39 11.68 -8.00
C VAL A 24 -0.10 11.99 -7.79
N PRO A 25 -0.89 11.07 -7.20
CA PRO A 25 -2.27 11.35 -6.85
C PRO A 25 -2.37 12.56 -5.91
N ALA A 26 -3.41 13.38 -6.09
CA ALA A 26 -3.56 14.63 -5.31
C ALA A 26 -3.71 14.41 -3.79
N ASP A 27 -4.11 13.21 -3.37
CA ASP A 27 -4.27 12.82 -1.97
C ASP A 27 -3.11 11.98 -1.42
N ALA A 28 -2.07 11.74 -2.24
CA ALA A 28 -0.88 11.04 -1.81
C ALA A 28 0.05 11.95 -0.99
N LYS A 29 0.67 11.38 0.04
CA LYS A 29 1.70 12.05 0.83
C LYS A 29 3.09 11.66 0.34
N VAL A 30 3.78 12.56 -0.36
CA VAL A 30 5.20 12.39 -0.73
C VAL A 30 6.08 12.49 0.52
N VAL A 31 6.92 11.48 0.75
CA VAL A 31 7.84 11.40 1.91
C VAL A 31 9.30 11.29 1.54
N GLY A 32 9.60 11.24 0.25
CA GLY A 32 10.95 11.19 -0.25
C GLY A 32 10.97 11.14 -1.76
N HIS A 33 12.16 11.03 -2.30
CA HIS A 33 12.39 10.80 -3.72
C HIS A 33 13.47 9.73 -3.87
N THR A 34 13.34 8.90 -4.89
CA THR A 34 14.36 7.96 -5.34
C THR A 34 14.80 8.32 -6.76
N TRP A 35 15.74 7.59 -7.33
CA TRP A 35 16.16 7.75 -8.73
C TRP A 35 15.54 6.66 -9.60
N GLN A 36 15.20 6.98 -10.85
CA GLN A 36 14.75 5.99 -11.82
C GLN A 36 15.76 4.85 -11.99
N TYR A 37 17.05 5.17 -11.94
CA TYR A 37 18.15 4.22 -11.92
C TYR A 37 19.03 4.48 -10.69
N VAL A 38 18.95 3.60 -9.69
CA VAL A 38 19.74 3.72 -8.46
C VAL A 38 21.09 3.00 -8.57
N ASN A 39 22.14 3.60 -8.00
CA ASN A 39 23.41 2.92 -7.81
C ASN A 39 23.41 2.08 -6.51
N LYS A 40 24.49 1.32 -6.25
CA LYS A 40 24.60 0.48 -5.03
C LYS A 40 24.48 1.25 -3.71
N GLY A 41 24.75 2.55 -3.71
CA GLY A 41 24.60 3.44 -2.55
C GLY A 41 23.29 4.24 -2.56
N SER A 42 22.27 3.81 -3.31
CA SER A 42 20.94 4.46 -3.42
C SER A 42 20.94 5.87 -4.04
N GLY A 43 22.07 6.35 -4.53
CA GLY A 43 22.18 7.61 -5.28
C GLY A 43 21.87 7.43 -6.77
N PRO A 44 21.99 8.49 -7.60
CA PRO A 44 21.78 8.38 -9.03
C PRO A 44 22.88 7.53 -9.65
N ASP A 45 22.51 6.55 -10.48
CA ASP A 45 23.45 5.93 -11.40
C ASP A 45 23.77 6.92 -12.53
N ARG A 46 25.02 7.43 -12.51
CA ARG A 46 25.52 8.48 -13.40
C ARG A 46 25.82 8.00 -14.82
N ARG A 47 25.72 6.68 -15.10
CA ARG A 47 25.84 6.13 -16.45
C ARG A 47 24.61 6.46 -17.31
N PHE A 48 23.48 6.80 -16.68
CA PHE A 48 22.25 7.18 -17.35
C PHE A 48 22.10 8.71 -17.39
N LYS A 49 22.16 9.30 -18.59
CA LYS A 49 22.15 10.76 -18.81
C LYS A 49 20.84 11.45 -18.36
N ASN A 50 19.70 10.73 -18.44
CA ASN A 50 18.37 11.26 -18.12
C ASN A 50 17.74 10.55 -16.90
N ASN A 51 18.54 10.33 -15.86
CA ASN A 51 18.09 9.67 -14.65
C ASN A 51 17.30 10.65 -13.77
N ARG A 52 15.97 10.68 -13.90
CA ARG A 52 15.11 11.58 -13.13
C ARG A 52 14.88 11.05 -11.71
N GLN A 53 14.52 11.96 -10.81
CA GLN A 53 13.97 11.59 -9.51
C GLN A 53 12.51 11.17 -9.63
N ILE A 54 12.12 10.20 -8.80
CA ILE A 54 10.77 9.64 -8.74
C ILE A 54 10.25 9.81 -7.30
N PRO A 55 9.06 10.38 -7.10
CA PRO A 55 8.47 10.52 -5.77
C PRO A 55 8.27 9.17 -5.07
N VAL A 56 8.51 9.16 -3.77
CA VAL A 56 8.17 8.06 -2.87
C VAL A 56 7.02 8.53 -1.99
N CYS A 57 5.86 7.92 -2.14
CA CYS A 57 4.62 8.26 -1.44
C CYS A 57 4.34 7.28 -0.30
N LEU A 58 3.63 7.73 0.74
CA LEU A 58 3.03 6.84 1.74
C LEU A 58 1.64 6.42 1.28
N TYR A 59 1.53 5.16 0.89
CA TYR A 59 0.26 4.54 0.54
C TYR A 59 -0.23 3.72 1.73
N ASN A 60 -1.54 3.57 1.82
CA ASN A 60 -2.15 2.58 2.70
C ASN A 60 -2.21 1.24 1.97
N GLU A 61 -1.74 0.17 2.61
CA GLU A 61 -1.87 -1.20 2.16
C GLU A 61 -2.90 -1.89 3.05
N PHE A 62 -4.01 -2.31 2.44
CA PHE A 62 -5.11 -2.96 3.13
C PHE A 62 -5.28 -4.37 2.58
N ASN A 63 -5.13 -5.38 3.44
CA ASN A 63 -5.11 -6.78 3.08
C ASN A 63 -6.26 -7.54 3.73
N LEU A 64 -6.98 -8.30 2.92
CA LEU A 64 -8.08 -9.18 3.29
C LEU A 64 -7.73 -10.61 2.90
N SER A 65 -7.63 -11.50 3.88
CA SER A 65 -7.28 -12.90 3.60
C SER A 65 -8.09 -13.90 4.42
N THR A 66 -8.15 -15.15 3.97
CA THR A 66 -8.72 -16.27 4.72
C THR A 66 -7.78 -17.47 4.71
N MET A 67 -7.95 -18.38 5.68
CA MET A 67 -7.24 -19.67 5.65
C MET A 67 -7.68 -20.57 4.48
N SER A 68 -8.88 -20.36 3.96
CA SER A 68 -9.44 -21.10 2.83
C SER A 68 -8.93 -20.64 1.46
N GLY A 69 -8.10 -19.59 1.40
CA GLY A 69 -7.35 -19.22 0.19
C GLY A 69 -7.71 -17.87 -0.43
N LEU A 70 -8.55 -17.04 0.21
CA LEU A 70 -8.69 -15.64 -0.21
C LEU A 70 -7.41 -14.87 0.20
N ASP A 71 -6.87 -14.06 -0.71
CA ASP A 71 -5.83 -13.04 -0.46
C ASP A 71 -6.07 -11.88 -1.43
N VAL A 72 -6.56 -10.75 -0.91
CA VAL A 72 -6.90 -9.55 -1.68
C VAL A 72 -6.23 -8.35 -1.03
N ARG A 73 -5.43 -7.64 -1.83
CA ARG A 73 -4.69 -6.45 -1.40
C ARG A 73 -5.15 -5.22 -2.14
N PHE A 74 -5.41 -4.17 -1.39
CA PHE A 74 -5.71 -2.85 -1.89
C PHE A 74 -4.57 -1.91 -1.56
N LEU A 75 -4.22 -1.06 -2.52
CA LEU A 75 -3.31 0.05 -2.33
C LEU A 75 -4.10 1.34 -2.50
N GLY A 76 -4.13 2.16 -1.44
CA GLY A 76 -4.76 3.47 -1.44
C GLY A 76 -3.71 4.56 -1.35
N SER A 77 -3.76 5.53 -2.26
CA SER A 77 -2.84 6.68 -2.27
C SER A 77 -2.96 7.54 -1.00
N ARG A 78 -4.17 7.64 -0.43
CA ARG A 78 -4.41 8.32 0.84
C ARG A 78 -3.91 7.49 2.02
N HIS A 79 -2.93 8.04 2.74
CA HIS A 79 -2.47 7.50 4.02
C HIS A 79 -3.64 7.40 5.03
N GLY A 80 -3.82 6.21 5.62
CA GLY A 80 -4.94 5.92 6.54
C GLY A 80 -6.31 5.80 5.85
N GLY A 81 -6.35 5.74 4.52
CA GLY A 81 -7.60 5.73 3.75
C GLY A 81 -8.55 4.57 4.08
N PHE A 82 -8.02 3.45 4.59
CA PHE A 82 -8.81 2.28 4.98
C PHE A 82 -8.97 2.12 6.50
N ASP A 83 -8.54 3.08 7.34
CA ASP A 83 -8.59 2.96 8.80
C ASP A 83 -10.01 2.69 9.33
N GLY A 84 -10.99 3.46 8.82
CA GLY A 84 -12.39 3.27 9.20
C GLY A 84 -12.97 1.93 8.74
N LEU A 85 -12.62 1.47 7.53
CA LEU A 85 -13.05 0.17 7.02
C LEU A 85 -12.43 -0.97 7.83
N ALA A 86 -11.13 -0.87 8.13
CA ALA A 86 -10.42 -1.85 8.93
C ALA A 86 -11.02 -1.97 10.34
N ALA A 87 -11.40 -0.85 10.97
CA ALA A 87 -12.09 -0.84 12.25
C ALA A 87 -13.47 -1.50 12.14
N ALA A 88 -14.29 -1.10 11.17
CA ALA A 88 -15.64 -1.64 10.97
C ALA A 88 -15.65 -3.16 10.73
N LEU A 89 -14.70 -3.68 9.95
CA LEU A 89 -14.61 -5.14 9.72
C LEU A 89 -14.17 -5.90 10.98
N LYS A 90 -13.30 -5.32 11.81
CA LYS A 90 -12.91 -5.93 13.09
C LYS A 90 -14.07 -5.92 14.08
N GLU A 91 -14.91 -4.88 14.09
CA GLU A 91 -16.12 -4.83 14.91
C GLU A 91 -17.19 -5.83 14.44
N ALA A 92 -17.26 -6.10 13.13
CA ALA A 92 -18.17 -7.09 12.56
C ALA A 92 -17.73 -8.54 12.81
N GLN A 93 -16.51 -8.76 13.31
CA GLN A 93 -16.06 -10.10 13.71
C GLN A 93 -16.77 -10.53 15.00
N PRO A 94 -17.17 -11.81 15.11
CA PRO A 94 -17.75 -12.31 16.34
C PRO A 94 -16.75 -12.11 17.50
N GLN A 95 -17.23 -11.49 18.58
CA GLN A 95 -16.49 -11.46 19.85
C GLN A 95 -16.43 -12.89 20.39
N ALA A 96 -15.23 -13.30 20.79
CA ALA A 96 -14.97 -14.62 21.35
C ALA A 96 -15.81 -14.89 22.60
#